data_AF-A0A377INS0-F1
#
_entry.id   AF-A0A377INS0-F1
#
_cell.length_a   1.000
_cell.length_b   1.000
_cell.length_c   1.000
_cell.angle_alpha   90.00
_cell.angle_beta   90.00
_cell.angle_gamma   90.00
#
_symmetry.space_group_name_H-M   'P 1'
#
loop_
_entity.id
_entity.type
_entity.pdbx_description
1 polymer ?
#
loop_
_entity_poly.entity_id
_entity_poly.type
_entity_poly.pdbx_seq_one_letter_code
_entity_poly.pdbx_strand_id
1 'polypeptide(L)'
;MQDLKHFKNDITLILSKERLVAYDSLEQYKENLKLIASITPKISNLEIYLRNALDHCLTQIKGSDWVFNESALTPLIKELKEKKKEITHSLILSKMSLGAVIRLIFCYKLEGIILDLRAYRFRAYYHENKDTLLIKNRKQNLSNYAKAHIALNLLWTIRNRAYHWENLLKIQPNKRPRIATPFNGKTENIPMDRILVIGVEPNKITLFLDDLIKSIGNKNLESLSSL
;
A
#
# COMPACT_ATOMS: atom_id res chain seq x y z
N MET A 1 -20.66 8.09 36.56
CA MET A 1 -20.54 6.66 36.13
C MET A 1 -21.74 6.16 35.34
N GLN A 2 -22.96 6.65 35.59
CA GLN A 2 -24.18 6.28 34.86
C GLN A 2 -24.08 6.60 33.35
N ASP A 3 -23.40 7.69 32.99
CA ASP A 3 -23.14 8.10 31.59
C ASP A 3 -22.27 7.10 30.82
N LEU A 4 -21.31 6.47 31.51
CA LEU A 4 -20.46 5.45 30.89
C LEU A 4 -21.24 4.16 30.62
N LYS A 5 -22.26 3.85 31.43
CA LYS A 5 -23.14 2.70 31.20
C LYS A 5 -24.00 2.93 29.96
N HIS A 6 -24.54 4.15 29.78
CA HIS A 6 -25.23 4.53 28.55
C HIS A 6 -24.31 4.44 27.33
N PHE A 7 -23.12 5.04 27.40
CA PHE A 7 -22.12 4.99 26.33
C PHE A 7 -21.77 3.56 25.90
N LYS A 8 -21.53 2.66 26.86
CA LYS A 8 -21.18 1.25 26.60
C LYS A 8 -22.30 0.43 25.96
N ASN A 9 -23.54 0.90 26.06
CA ASN A 9 -24.71 0.18 25.54
C ASN A 9 -25.18 0.70 24.17
N ASP A 10 -24.64 1.82 23.67
CA ASP A 10 -24.98 2.40 22.37
C ASP A 10 -23.84 2.22 21.36
N ILE A 11 -24.05 1.35 20.38
CA ILE A 11 -23.07 1.07 19.32
C ILE A 11 -22.73 2.31 18.48
N THR A 12 -23.66 3.26 18.35
CA THR A 12 -23.45 4.52 17.61
C THR A 12 -22.47 5.41 18.35
N LEU A 13 -22.51 5.42 19.68
CA LEU A 13 -21.54 6.15 20.50
C LEU A 13 -20.16 5.46 20.48
N ILE A 14 -20.13 4.12 20.51
CA ILE A 14 -18.88 3.35 20.47
C ILE A 14 -18.17 3.51 19.12
N LEU A 15 -18.89 3.36 18.00
CA LEU A 15 -18.29 3.33 16.67
C LEU A 15 -18.29 4.68 15.96
N SER A 16 -19.02 5.68 16.47
CA SER A 16 -19.41 6.94 15.81
C SER A 16 -20.42 6.77 14.67
N LYS A 17 -21.31 7.76 14.53
CA LYS A 17 -22.30 7.82 13.46
C LYS A 17 -21.64 7.93 12.09
N GLU A 18 -20.59 8.73 11.97
CA GLU A 18 -19.84 8.95 10.73
C GLU A 18 -19.24 7.65 10.19
N ARG A 19 -18.74 6.78 11.08
CA ARG A 19 -18.25 5.47 10.70
C ARG A 19 -19.36 4.57 10.22
N LEU A 20 -20.49 4.51 10.95
CA LEU A 20 -21.61 3.63 10.60
C LEU A 20 -22.26 4.02 9.28
N VAL A 21 -22.37 5.30 8.94
CA VAL A 21 -22.90 5.78 7.64
C VAL A 21 -22.04 5.32 6.44
N ALA A 22 -20.78 4.93 6.67
CA ALA A 22 -19.95 4.37 5.62
C ALA A 22 -20.27 2.89 5.32
N TYR A 23 -21.15 2.24 6.08
CA TYR A 23 -21.56 0.86 5.91
C TYR A 23 -23.09 0.73 5.74
N ASP A 24 -23.52 -0.28 4.99
CA ASP A 24 -24.95 -0.58 4.80
C ASP A 24 -25.56 -1.25 6.04
N SER A 25 -24.74 -1.93 6.85
CA SER A 25 -25.16 -2.63 8.07
C SER A 25 -23.99 -2.93 9.01
N LEU A 26 -24.30 -3.29 10.27
CA LEU A 26 -23.30 -3.81 11.21
C LEU A 26 -22.66 -5.13 10.73
N GLU A 27 -23.39 -5.97 10.00
CA GLU A 27 -22.83 -7.17 9.39
C GLU A 27 -21.79 -6.81 8.32
N GLN A 28 -22.04 -5.80 7.48
CA GLN A 28 -21.03 -5.33 6.53
C GLN A 28 -19.78 -4.76 7.24
N TYR A 29 -19.96 -4.05 8.37
CA TYR A 29 -18.84 -3.61 9.20
C TYR A 29 -18.00 -4.81 9.71
N LYS A 30 -18.67 -5.86 10.19
CA LYS A 30 -18.03 -7.11 10.63
C LYS A 30 -17.30 -7.83 9.49
N GLU A 31 -17.89 -7.92 8.31
CA GLU A 31 -17.23 -8.50 7.13
C GLU A 31 -15.99 -7.69 6.71
N ASN A 32 -16.04 -6.36 6.81
CA ASN A 32 -14.87 -5.51 6.59
C ASN A 32 -13.75 -5.82 7.60
N LEU A 33 -14.07 -6.02 8.88
CA LEU A 33 -13.09 -6.43 9.89
C LEU A 33 -12.48 -7.80 9.60
N LYS A 34 -13.29 -8.78 9.17
CA LYS A 34 -12.80 -10.10 8.75
C LYS A 34 -11.84 -10.00 7.57
N LEU A 35 -12.18 -9.18 6.57
CA LEU A 35 -11.29 -8.90 5.44
C LEU A 35 -9.96 -8.32 5.93
N ILE A 36 -9.99 -7.27 6.75
CA ILE A 36 -8.79 -6.64 7.33
C ILE A 36 -7.93 -7.68 8.07
N ALA A 37 -8.54 -8.53 8.90
CA ALA A 37 -7.84 -9.59 9.61
C ALA A 37 -7.15 -10.56 8.63
N SER A 38 -7.86 -11.03 7.59
CA SER A 38 -7.33 -11.99 6.61
C SER A 38 -6.19 -11.46 5.72
N ILE A 39 -6.13 -10.15 5.49
CA ILE A 39 -5.09 -9.52 4.65
C ILE A 39 -3.91 -8.99 5.48
N THR A 40 -4.04 -8.92 6.81
CA THR A 40 -3.00 -8.39 7.70
C THR A 40 -1.66 -9.13 7.57
N PRO A 41 -1.60 -10.48 7.55
CA PRO A 41 -0.33 -11.19 7.34
C PRO A 41 0.35 -10.82 6.02
N LYS A 42 -0.43 -10.70 4.94
CA LYS A 42 0.04 -10.34 3.60
C LYS A 42 0.65 -8.93 3.57
N ILE A 43 -0.07 -7.97 4.14
CA ILE A 43 0.40 -6.58 4.26
C ILE A 43 1.68 -6.52 5.10
N SER A 44 1.73 -7.23 6.23
CA SER A 44 2.91 -7.23 7.10
C SER A 44 4.14 -7.79 6.39
N ASN A 45 3.99 -8.91 5.69
CA ASN A 45 5.09 -9.55 4.98
C ASN A 45 5.58 -8.68 3.82
N LEU A 46 4.68 -8.03 3.09
CA LEU A 46 5.03 -7.05 2.05
C LEU A 46 5.76 -5.84 2.65
N GLU A 47 5.30 -5.29 3.78
CA GLU A 47 5.95 -4.13 4.43
C GLU A 47 7.38 -4.47 4.89
N ILE A 48 7.59 -5.65 5.47
CA ILE A 48 8.92 -6.14 5.87
C ILE A 48 9.81 -6.36 4.64
N TYR A 49 9.29 -7.04 3.62
CA TYR A 49 10.02 -7.28 2.37
C TYR A 49 10.49 -5.98 1.73
N LEU A 50 9.58 -5.03 1.51
CA LEU A 50 9.89 -3.76 0.84
C LEU A 50 10.95 -2.96 1.59
N ARG A 51 10.88 -2.94 2.92
CA ARG A 51 11.86 -2.27 3.77
C ARG A 51 13.24 -2.90 3.64
N ASN A 52 13.32 -4.23 3.71
CA ASN A 52 14.60 -4.94 3.61
C ASN A 52 15.18 -4.89 2.19
N ALA A 53 14.33 -4.94 1.16
CA ALA A 53 14.74 -4.79 -0.23
C ALA A 53 15.27 -3.38 -0.52
N LEU A 54 14.60 -2.35 0.01
CA LEU A 54 15.07 -0.96 -0.04
C LEU A 54 16.44 -0.82 0.63
N ASP A 55 16.58 -1.35 1.85
CA ASP A 55 17.83 -1.29 2.60
C ASP A 55 18.97 -1.98 1.84
N HIS A 56 18.73 -3.19 1.34
CA HIS A 56 19.70 -3.90 0.51
C HIS A 56 20.15 -3.06 -0.69
N CYS A 57 19.21 -2.48 -1.45
CA CYS A 57 19.54 -1.66 -2.61
C CYS A 57 20.34 -0.41 -2.23
N LEU A 58 19.92 0.32 -1.20
CA LEU A 58 20.57 1.57 -0.81
C LEU A 58 21.91 1.36 -0.12
N THR A 59 22.10 0.27 0.61
CA THR A 59 23.43 -0.11 1.10
C THR A 59 24.42 -0.32 -0.04
N GLN A 60 24.00 -0.93 -1.15
CA GLN A 60 24.88 -1.08 -2.32
C GLN A 60 25.19 0.25 -3.02
N ILE A 61 24.22 1.18 -3.07
CA ILE A 61 24.37 2.46 -3.79
C ILE A 61 25.12 3.51 -2.95
N LYS A 62 24.91 3.52 -1.63
CA LYS A 62 25.32 4.61 -0.73
C LYS A 62 26.14 4.18 0.48
N GLY A 63 26.31 2.87 0.70
CA GLY A 63 26.91 2.32 1.92
C GLY A 63 25.91 2.11 3.05
N SER A 64 26.33 1.42 4.12
CA SER A 64 25.50 1.05 5.28
C SER A 64 24.88 2.25 6.00
N ASP A 65 25.54 3.40 5.95
CA ASP A 65 25.13 4.58 6.72
C ASP A 65 24.06 5.43 6.03
N TRP A 66 23.53 4.97 4.89
CA TRP A 66 22.55 5.71 4.10
C TRP A 66 21.32 6.14 4.94
N VAL A 67 20.91 5.30 5.88
CA VAL A 67 19.74 5.51 6.75
C VAL A 67 19.89 6.73 7.66
N PHE A 68 21.12 7.07 8.05
CA PHE A 68 21.39 8.25 8.89
C PHE A 68 21.43 9.55 8.10
N ASN A 69 21.69 9.47 6.79
CA ASN A 69 21.92 10.60 5.91
C ASN A 69 20.69 10.98 5.06
N GLU A 70 19.64 10.17 5.12
CA GLU A 70 18.44 10.40 4.32
C GLU A 70 17.53 11.46 4.94
N SER A 71 17.37 12.59 4.25
CA SER A 71 16.57 13.74 4.71
C SER A 71 15.13 13.37 5.07
N ALA A 72 14.54 12.39 4.36
CA ALA A 72 13.19 11.91 4.62
C ALA A 72 13.04 11.24 6.00
N LEU A 73 14.15 10.81 6.61
CA LEU A 73 14.17 10.12 7.91
C LEU A 73 14.54 11.04 9.08
N THR A 74 14.90 12.29 8.82
CA THR A 74 15.25 13.28 9.87
C THR A 74 14.19 13.40 10.98
N PRO A 75 12.87 13.48 10.69
CA PRO A 75 11.85 13.57 11.75
C PRO A 75 11.84 12.32 12.64
N LEU A 76 11.96 11.13 12.05
CA LEU A 76 12.00 9.86 12.76
C LEU A 76 13.25 9.77 13.65
N ILE A 77 14.42 10.13 13.11
CA ILE A 77 15.68 10.11 13.86
C ILE A 77 15.59 11.08 15.05
N LYS A 78 15.04 12.28 14.84
CA LYS A 78 14.84 13.27 15.93
C LYS A 78 13.94 12.71 17.03
N GLU A 79 12.80 12.12 16.68
CA GLU A 79 11.88 11.50 17.64
C GLU A 79 12.57 10.38 18.45
N LEU A 80 13.40 9.56 17.80
CA LEU A 80 14.14 8.49 18.46
C LEU A 80 15.21 9.04 19.43
N LYS A 81 15.88 10.14 19.07
CA LYS A 81 16.85 10.83 19.95
C LYS A 81 16.16 11.42 21.18
N GLU A 82 15.02 12.06 21.01
CA GLU A 82 14.22 12.64 22.10
C GLU A 82 13.76 11.56 23.10
N LYS A 83 13.44 10.36 22.60
CA LYS A 83 13.10 9.19 23.42
C LYS A 83 14.31 8.51 24.08
N LYS A 84 15.51 9.13 24.03
CA LYS A 84 16.77 8.64 24.62
C LYS A 84 17.13 7.20 24.23
N LYS A 85 16.77 6.78 23.01
CA LYS A 85 17.15 5.46 22.50
C LYS A 85 18.48 5.55 21.77
N GLU A 86 19.35 4.57 21.98
CA GLU A 86 20.50 4.37 21.10
C GLU A 86 20.00 4.16 19.68
N ILE A 87 20.53 4.94 18.73
CA ILE A 87 20.07 4.91 17.35
C ILE A 87 20.97 4.00 16.55
N THR A 88 20.42 2.83 16.24
CA THR A 88 21.05 1.85 15.36
C THR A 88 20.36 1.83 13.99
N HIS A 89 21.08 1.35 12.98
CA HIS A 89 20.55 1.15 11.62
C HIS A 89 19.26 0.30 11.64
N SER A 90 19.28 -0.84 12.34
CA SER A 90 18.12 -1.72 12.51
C SER A 90 16.94 -1.04 13.20
N LEU A 91 17.20 -0.19 14.22
CA LEU A 91 16.13 0.55 14.89
C LEU A 91 15.43 1.49 13.92
N ILE A 92 16.17 2.26 13.11
CA ILE A 92 15.56 3.18 12.15
C ILE A 92 14.76 2.41 11.10
N LEU A 93 15.32 1.33 10.54
CA LEU A 93 14.61 0.49 9.57
C LEU A 93 13.29 -0.01 10.16
N SER A 94 13.33 -0.67 11.33
CA SER A 94 12.13 -1.26 11.95
C SER A 94 11.03 -0.23 12.29
N LYS A 95 11.38 1.04 12.43
CA LYS A 95 10.44 2.15 12.70
C LYS A 95 10.03 2.93 11.46
N MET A 96 10.63 2.65 10.31
CA MET A 96 10.28 3.29 9.05
C MET A 96 8.86 2.87 8.62
N SER A 97 7.99 3.85 8.44
CA SER A 97 6.63 3.60 7.96
C SER A 97 6.64 3.11 6.51
N LEU A 98 5.64 2.31 6.13
CA LEU A 98 5.45 1.90 4.72
C LEU A 98 5.44 3.10 3.76
N GLY A 99 4.85 4.22 4.17
CA GLY A 99 4.84 5.45 3.37
C GLY A 99 6.24 6.02 3.12
N ALA A 100 7.11 6.02 4.13
CA ALA A 100 8.50 6.43 3.98
C ALA A 100 9.29 5.45 3.09
N VAL A 101 9.09 4.14 3.27
CA VAL A 101 9.69 3.09 2.42
C VAL A 101 9.32 3.31 0.95
N ILE A 102 8.03 3.41 0.64
CA ILE A 102 7.54 3.60 -0.75
C ILE A 102 8.05 4.92 -1.35
N ARG A 103 8.05 6.00 -0.56
CA ARG A 103 8.59 7.28 -1.02
C ARG A 103 10.06 7.16 -1.40
N LEU A 104 10.87 6.49 -0.60
CA LEU A 104 12.29 6.28 -0.91
C LEU A 104 12.48 5.39 -2.13
N ILE A 105 11.69 4.31 -2.27
CA ILE A 105 11.68 3.48 -3.49
C ILE A 105 11.46 4.35 -4.73
N PHE A 106 10.49 5.28 -4.70
CA PHE A 106 10.22 6.21 -5.80
C PHE A 106 11.35 7.22 -6.03
N CYS A 107 11.90 7.80 -4.96
CA CYS A 107 13.01 8.75 -5.04
C CYS A 107 14.24 8.15 -5.73
N TYR A 108 14.51 6.87 -5.50
CA TYR A 108 15.64 6.15 -6.09
C TYR A 108 15.29 5.33 -7.33
N LYS A 109 14.05 5.47 -7.86
CA LYS A 109 13.56 4.76 -9.06
C LYS A 109 13.73 3.22 -8.97
N LEU A 110 13.52 2.65 -7.78
CA LEU A 110 13.74 1.22 -7.49
C LEU A 110 12.51 0.34 -7.71
N GLU A 111 11.38 0.89 -8.17
CA GLU A 111 10.09 0.20 -8.27
C GLU A 111 10.20 -1.12 -9.05
N GLY A 112 10.76 -1.06 -10.25
CA GLY A 112 10.87 -2.22 -11.13
C GLY A 112 12.00 -3.19 -10.77
N ILE A 113 12.87 -2.83 -9.83
CA ILE A 113 13.91 -3.70 -9.28
C ILE A 113 13.32 -4.51 -8.12
N ILE A 114 12.52 -3.86 -7.28
CA ILE A 114 11.93 -4.48 -6.08
C ILE A 114 10.69 -5.31 -6.42
N LEU A 115 9.92 -4.98 -7.46
CA LEU A 115 8.76 -5.77 -7.86
C LEU A 115 8.78 -6.05 -9.36
N ASP A 116 8.74 -7.33 -9.74
CA ASP A 116 8.56 -7.77 -11.13
C ASP A 116 7.10 -8.15 -11.41
N LEU A 117 6.37 -7.20 -11.97
CA LEU A 117 4.95 -7.32 -12.30
C LEU A 117 4.71 -7.52 -13.80
N ARG A 118 5.72 -7.92 -14.58
CA ARG A 118 5.58 -8.11 -16.04
C ARG A 118 4.46 -9.09 -16.38
N ALA A 119 4.36 -10.19 -15.64
CA ALA A 119 3.37 -11.25 -15.85
C ALA A 119 1.93 -10.87 -15.44
N TYR A 120 1.76 -9.88 -14.58
CA TYR A 120 0.46 -9.55 -13.98
C TYR A 120 -0.27 -8.45 -14.77
N ARG A 121 -1.60 -8.53 -14.84
CA ARG A 121 -2.45 -7.56 -15.54
C ARG A 121 -3.45 -6.93 -14.59
N PHE A 122 -3.54 -5.61 -14.55
CA PHE A 122 -4.44 -4.89 -13.66
C PHE A 122 -5.92 -5.17 -13.95
N ARG A 123 -6.26 -5.60 -15.16
CA ARG A 123 -7.62 -6.06 -15.48
C ARG A 123 -8.10 -7.22 -14.59
N ALA A 124 -7.19 -8.00 -14.01
CA ALA A 124 -7.54 -9.06 -13.05
C ALA A 124 -8.21 -8.52 -11.77
N TYR A 125 -7.94 -7.26 -11.41
CA TYR A 125 -8.41 -6.65 -10.15
C TYR A 125 -9.59 -5.69 -10.35
N TYR A 126 -9.84 -5.25 -11.58
CA TYR A 126 -11.03 -4.51 -11.99
C TYR A 126 -11.12 -4.53 -13.51
N HIS A 127 -12.25 -4.96 -14.06
CA HIS A 127 -12.39 -5.23 -15.50
C HIS A 127 -12.19 -4.00 -16.42
N GLU A 128 -12.48 -2.78 -15.94
CA GLU A 128 -12.24 -1.54 -16.70
C GLU A 128 -10.78 -1.03 -16.61
N ASN A 129 -9.92 -1.64 -15.78
CA ASN A 129 -8.51 -1.28 -15.75
C ASN A 129 -7.87 -1.48 -17.13
N LYS A 130 -6.96 -0.55 -17.48
CA LYS A 130 -6.20 -0.61 -18.71
C LYS A 130 -4.76 -0.97 -18.41
N ASP A 131 -4.28 -2.04 -19.04
CA ASP A 131 -2.86 -2.43 -19.04
C ASP A 131 -2.02 -1.67 -20.08
N THR A 132 -2.58 -0.59 -20.63
CA THR A 132 -1.96 0.23 -21.68
C THR A 132 -2.09 1.72 -21.36
N LEU A 133 -1.05 2.47 -21.71
CA LEU A 133 -1.01 3.93 -21.69
C LEU A 133 -1.18 4.48 -23.10
N LEU A 134 -1.74 5.68 -23.20
CA LEU A 134 -1.79 6.43 -24.46
C LEU A 134 -0.68 7.49 -24.42
N ILE A 135 0.28 7.34 -25.31
CA ILE A 135 1.46 8.21 -25.42
C ILE A 135 1.56 8.67 -26.87
N LYS A 136 1.41 9.97 -27.13
CA LYS A 136 1.38 10.54 -28.49
C LYS A 136 0.38 9.81 -29.40
N ASN A 137 -0.84 9.58 -28.90
CA ASN A 137 -1.90 8.82 -29.56
C ASN A 137 -1.56 7.35 -29.90
N ARG A 138 -0.45 6.81 -29.39
CA ARG A 138 -0.09 5.39 -29.54
C ARG A 138 -0.32 4.64 -28.24
N LYS A 139 -1.02 3.51 -28.33
CA LYS A 139 -1.19 2.61 -27.18
C LYS A 139 0.10 1.84 -26.93
N GLN A 140 0.61 1.93 -25.71
CA GLN A 140 1.78 1.18 -25.26
C GLN A 140 1.42 0.38 -24.02
N ASN A 141 1.93 -0.85 -23.90
CA ASN A 141 1.75 -1.64 -22.68
C ASN A 141 2.44 -0.98 -21.49
N LEU A 142 1.88 -1.16 -20.30
CA LEU A 142 2.53 -0.70 -19.07
C LEU A 142 3.87 -1.42 -18.87
N SER A 143 4.93 -0.63 -18.69
CA SER A 143 6.26 -1.13 -18.32
C SER A 143 6.24 -1.73 -16.91
N ASN A 144 7.24 -2.54 -16.58
CA ASN A 144 7.38 -3.08 -15.22
C ASN A 144 7.44 -1.95 -14.17
N TYR A 145 8.23 -0.91 -14.47
CA TYR A 145 8.31 0.30 -13.65
C TYR A 145 6.93 0.90 -13.35
N ALA A 146 6.10 1.13 -14.37
CA ALA A 146 4.78 1.74 -14.19
C ALA A 146 3.86 0.82 -13.38
N LYS A 147 3.89 -0.49 -13.63
CA LYS A 147 3.11 -1.46 -12.86
C LYS A 147 3.52 -1.49 -11.39
N ALA A 148 4.82 -1.58 -11.10
CA ALA A 148 5.34 -1.59 -9.73
C ALA A 148 5.00 -0.28 -9.00
N HIS A 149 5.13 0.87 -9.65
CA HIS A 149 4.75 2.16 -9.09
C HIS A 149 3.26 2.22 -8.70
N ILE A 150 2.37 1.82 -9.62
CA ILE A 150 0.93 1.75 -9.38
C ILE A 150 0.63 0.78 -8.23
N ALA A 151 1.23 -0.40 -8.25
CA ALA A 151 1.02 -1.42 -7.23
C ALA A 151 1.45 -0.96 -5.83
N LEU A 152 2.58 -0.27 -5.69
CA LEU A 152 3.03 0.28 -4.41
C LEU A 152 2.06 1.33 -3.86
N ASN A 153 1.54 2.22 -4.71
CA ASN A 153 0.51 3.19 -4.29
C ASN A 153 -0.81 2.52 -3.87
N LEU A 154 -1.23 1.45 -4.57
CA LEU A 154 -2.40 0.67 -4.18
C LEU A 154 -2.19 -0.06 -2.86
N LEU A 155 -1.03 -0.70 -2.66
CA LEU A 155 -0.64 -1.35 -1.41
C LEU A 155 -0.67 -0.35 -0.25
N TRP A 156 -0.07 0.83 -0.42
CA TRP A 156 -0.12 1.91 0.57
C TRP A 156 -1.55 2.31 0.93
N THR A 157 -2.41 2.45 -0.08
CA THR A 157 -3.82 2.81 0.10
C THR A 157 -4.60 1.72 0.85
N ILE A 158 -4.43 0.46 0.48
CA ILE A 158 -5.04 -0.69 1.15
C ILE A 158 -4.59 -0.74 2.61
N ARG A 159 -3.28 -0.67 2.84
CA ARG A 159 -2.68 -0.74 4.18
C ARG A 159 -3.17 0.37 5.10
N ASN A 160 -3.16 1.62 4.63
CA ASN A 160 -3.63 2.74 5.44
C ASN A 160 -5.11 2.60 5.77
N ARG A 161 -5.95 2.28 4.78
CA ARG A 161 -7.39 2.10 5.02
C ARG A 161 -7.66 0.96 6.01
N ALA A 162 -6.94 -0.16 5.88
CA ALA A 162 -7.07 -1.29 6.79
C ALA A 162 -6.73 -0.91 8.24
N TYR A 163 -5.59 -0.25 8.46
CA TYR A 163 -5.14 0.11 9.82
C TYR A 163 -5.71 1.43 10.36
N HIS A 164 -6.48 2.15 9.56
CA HIS A 164 -7.39 3.20 10.02
C HIS A 164 -8.84 2.69 10.22
N TRP A 165 -9.08 1.39 10.04
CA TRP A 165 -10.39 0.75 10.17
C TRP A 165 -11.46 1.35 9.26
N GLU A 166 -11.04 1.78 8.07
CA GLU A 166 -11.94 2.28 7.03
C GLU A 166 -12.65 1.13 6.29
N ASN A 167 -13.77 1.44 5.64
CA ASN A 167 -14.51 0.49 4.81
C ASN A 167 -13.73 0.20 3.50
N LEU A 168 -13.10 -0.97 3.42
CA LEU A 168 -12.46 -1.54 2.23
C LEU A 168 -13.48 -2.10 1.22
N LEU A 169 -14.68 -2.43 1.69
CA LEU A 169 -15.80 -2.91 0.86
C LEU A 169 -16.51 -1.80 0.10
N LYS A 170 -16.23 -0.53 0.44
CA LYS A 170 -16.90 0.62 -0.16
C LYS A 170 -16.50 0.82 -1.62
N ILE A 171 -17.52 0.97 -2.47
CA ILE A 171 -17.39 1.40 -3.86
C ILE A 171 -17.78 2.88 -4.03
N GLN A 172 -17.35 3.49 -5.12
CA GLN A 172 -17.79 4.84 -5.48
C GLN A 172 -19.24 4.82 -6.02
N PRO A 173 -19.97 5.96 -5.98
CA PRO A 173 -21.33 6.04 -6.52
C PRO A 173 -21.45 5.66 -8.00
N ASN A 174 -20.39 5.88 -8.78
CA ASN A 174 -20.29 5.49 -10.19
C ASN A 174 -19.94 3.99 -10.39
N LYS A 175 -20.08 3.16 -9.35
CA LYS A 175 -19.75 1.72 -9.33
C LYS A 175 -18.27 1.40 -9.58
N ARG A 176 -17.37 2.38 -9.44
CA ARG A 176 -15.92 2.16 -9.55
C ARG A 176 -15.29 1.79 -8.20
N PRO A 177 -14.15 1.08 -8.21
CA PRO A 177 -13.37 0.85 -7.00
C PRO A 177 -13.02 2.15 -6.26
N ARG A 178 -13.21 2.17 -4.93
CA ARG A 178 -12.72 3.28 -4.09
C ARG A 178 -11.22 3.20 -3.86
N ILE A 179 -10.68 1.99 -3.82
CA ILE A 179 -9.23 1.75 -3.80
C ILE A 179 -8.75 1.90 -5.23
N ALA A 180 -8.24 3.09 -5.55
CA ALA A 180 -7.70 3.42 -6.85
C ALA A 180 -6.56 4.41 -6.72
N THR A 181 -5.65 4.40 -7.68
CA THR A 181 -4.55 5.35 -7.76
C THR A 181 -4.44 5.94 -9.17
N PRO A 182 -4.25 7.28 -9.29
CA PRO A 182 -3.89 7.88 -10.56
C PRO A 182 -2.42 7.62 -10.86
N PHE A 183 -2.11 7.42 -12.13
CA PHE A 183 -0.77 7.34 -12.66
C PHE A 183 -0.63 8.32 -13.82
N ASN A 184 0.22 9.32 -13.60
CA ASN A 184 0.68 10.25 -14.62
C ASN A 184 2.15 9.92 -14.91
N GLY A 185 2.40 9.05 -15.89
CA GLY A 185 3.77 8.75 -16.29
C GLY A 185 4.44 10.00 -16.84
N LYS A 186 5.15 10.75 -16.00
CA LYS A 186 6.16 11.71 -16.47
C LYS A 186 7.37 10.90 -16.91
N THR A 187 7.31 10.32 -18.10
CA THR A 187 8.55 9.95 -18.79
C THR A 187 9.23 11.26 -19.18
N GLU A 188 10.52 11.42 -18.85
CA GLU A 188 11.26 12.70 -18.88
C GLU A 188 11.13 13.52 -20.18
N ASN A 189 10.63 12.96 -21.28
CA ASN A 189 10.48 13.65 -22.56
C ASN A 189 9.14 13.42 -23.30
N ILE A 190 8.12 12.83 -22.65
CA ILE A 190 6.82 12.61 -23.31
C ILE A 190 5.66 12.88 -22.36
N PRO A 191 4.86 13.95 -22.60
CA PRO A 191 3.63 14.15 -21.87
C PRO A 191 2.62 13.05 -22.22
N MET A 192 1.96 12.53 -21.20
CA MET A 192 0.95 11.50 -21.33
C MET A 192 -0.39 12.15 -21.66
N ASP A 193 -1.11 11.61 -22.66
CA ASP A 193 -2.31 12.25 -23.19
C ASP A 193 -3.51 12.19 -22.21
N ARG A 194 -3.50 11.24 -21.27
CA ARG A 194 -4.53 11.05 -20.24
C ARG A 194 -3.95 10.45 -18.97
N ILE A 195 -4.44 10.89 -17.80
CA ILE A 195 -4.17 10.23 -16.52
C ILE A 195 -4.80 8.84 -16.54
N LEU A 196 -4.00 7.81 -16.28
CA LEU A 196 -4.48 6.46 -16.08
C LEU A 196 -4.93 6.31 -14.63
N VAL A 197 -6.14 5.81 -14.39
CA VAL A 197 -6.58 5.46 -13.03
C VAL A 197 -6.74 3.94 -12.96
N ILE A 198 -6.06 3.32 -12.01
CA ILE A 198 -6.12 1.87 -11.77
C ILE A 198 -6.78 1.63 -10.41
N GLY A 199 -7.79 0.77 -10.39
CA GLY A 199 -8.54 0.39 -9.20
C GLY A 199 -8.41 -1.08 -8.83
N VAL A 200 -8.74 -1.41 -7.59
CA VAL A 200 -8.86 -2.78 -7.08
C VAL A 200 -10.24 -2.95 -6.48
N GLU A 201 -11.07 -3.83 -7.06
CA GLU A 201 -12.38 -4.16 -6.52
C GLU A 201 -12.25 -4.78 -5.12
N PRO A 202 -13.21 -4.55 -4.20
CA PRO A 202 -13.10 -5.08 -2.85
C PRO A 202 -12.86 -6.59 -2.75
N ASN A 203 -13.56 -7.38 -3.57
CA ASN A 203 -13.42 -8.84 -3.65
C ASN A 203 -12.12 -9.29 -4.36
N LYS A 204 -11.30 -8.37 -4.86
CA LYS A 204 -10.00 -8.63 -5.51
C LYS A 204 -8.81 -8.15 -4.68
N ILE A 205 -9.02 -7.56 -3.50
CA ILE A 205 -7.93 -7.09 -2.62
C ILE A 205 -7.00 -8.24 -2.24
N THR A 206 -7.55 -9.39 -1.80
CA THR A 206 -6.74 -10.56 -1.43
C THR A 206 -5.92 -11.07 -2.61
N LEU A 207 -6.55 -11.24 -3.77
CA LEU A 207 -5.87 -11.66 -5.00
C LEU A 207 -4.73 -10.70 -5.38
N PHE A 208 -4.98 -9.39 -5.31
CA PHE A 208 -3.96 -8.38 -5.58
C PHE A 208 -2.75 -8.54 -4.66
N LEU A 209 -2.96 -8.73 -3.36
CA LEU A 209 -1.87 -8.90 -2.39
C LEU A 209 -1.13 -10.23 -2.60
N ASP A 210 -1.84 -11.32 -2.90
CA ASP A 210 -1.24 -12.62 -3.21
C ASP A 210 -0.33 -12.54 -4.43
N ASP A 211 -0.77 -11.84 -5.48
CA ASP A 211 0.00 -11.66 -6.70
C ASP A 211 1.25 -10.80 -6.46
N LEU A 212 1.19 -9.79 -5.57
CA LEU A 212 2.40 -9.07 -5.15
C LEU A 212 3.38 -9.99 -4.42
N ILE A 213 2.90 -10.84 -3.51
CA ILE A 213 3.78 -11.76 -2.77
C ILE A 213 4.41 -12.78 -3.73
N LYS A 214 3.62 -13.38 -4.62
CA LYS A 214 4.10 -14.32 -5.64
C LYS A 214 5.12 -13.69 -6.58
N SER A 215 4.97 -12.40 -6.89
CA SER A 215 5.94 -11.68 -7.74
C SER A 215 7.35 -11.61 -7.15
N ILE A 216 7.50 -11.81 -5.83
CA ILE A 216 8.80 -11.86 -5.14
C ILE A 216 9.51 -13.19 -5.41
N GLY A 217 8.76 -14.25 -5.75
CA GLY A 217 9.32 -15.57 -6.08
C GLY A 217 9.88 -16.35 -4.88
N ASN A 218 9.48 -16.00 -3.66
CA ASN A 218 9.93 -16.68 -2.44
C ASN A 218 8.81 -17.56 -1.85
N LYS A 219 8.95 -18.88 -1.98
CA LYS A 219 7.96 -19.87 -1.51
C LYS A 219 7.70 -19.81 0.00
N ASN A 220 8.71 -19.50 0.81
CA ASN A 220 8.53 -19.38 2.26
C ASN A 220 7.68 -18.14 2.60
N LEU A 221 7.91 -17.03 1.90
CA LEU A 221 7.10 -15.81 2.07
C LEU A 221 5.65 -16.02 1.62
N GLU A 222 5.44 -16.74 0.51
CA GLU A 222 4.10 -17.15 0.06
C GLU A 222 3.39 -17.98 1.13
N SER A 223 4.07 -18.98 1.69
CA SER A 223 3.51 -19.84 2.74
C SER A 223 3.16 -19.05 4.01
N LEU A 224 4.04 -18.16 4.47
CA LEU A 224 3.82 -17.32 5.65
C LEU A 224 2.67 -16.32 5.47
N SER A 225 2.32 -15.99 4.22
CA SER A 225 1.26 -15.03 3.91
C SER A 225 -0.12 -15.67 3.75
N SER A 226 -0.19 -17.00 3.77
CA SER A 226 -1.42 -17.78 3.62
C SER A 226 -2.12 -18.10 4.95
N LEU A 227 -1.65 -17.50 6.06
CA LEU A 227 -2.22 -17.62 7.41
C LEU A 227 -3.63 -17.02 7.52
#